data_AF-A0A0J1F8F6-F1
#
_entry.id   AF-A0A0J1F8F6-F1
#
_cell.length_a   1.000
_cell.length_b   1.000
_cell.length_c   1.000
_cell.angle_alpha   90.00
_cell.angle_beta   90.00
_cell.angle_gamma   90.00
#
_symmetry.space_group_name_H-M   'P 1'
#
loop_
_entity.id
_entity.type
_entity.pdbx_description
1 polymer ?
#
loop_
_entity_poly.entity_id
_entity_poly.type
_entity_poly.pdbx_seq_one_letter_code
_entity_poly.pdbx_strand_id
1 'polypeptide(L)'
;MDWEKGPDSEGRPDSEKSSGSEKDPGLKKSSGLKESIDLIKAPDLKKVLDLKKAPDLKKALDLAGRTLSARRFRHTLGVASLAEDLARRHGLDPARARYAALLHDLAKEIPEEQQVCLAKRWHLIRYPEDESCPSVLHGPLVSYWLAKCGLTDRELLAAIAHHTLGAPNMSRLEMLIYSADLAEPGREFPQVDNLRQALYDSLEEGTLACVEHTLHYLEESHRPIHPLTRLTHEDLRRRHGFGT
;
A
#
# COMPACT_ATOMS: atom_id res chain seq x y z
N MET A 1 47.84 31.69 -34.22
CA MET A 1 46.93 30.78 -34.96
C MET A 1 45.64 30.82 -34.21
N ASP A 2 44.90 31.86 -34.56
CA ASP A 2 43.68 32.31 -33.94
C ASP A 2 42.51 31.55 -34.58
N TRP A 3 41.45 31.32 -33.82
CA TRP A 3 40.19 31.98 -34.14
C TRP A 3 39.18 31.83 -33.01
N GLU A 4 38.87 32.97 -32.39
CA GLU A 4 37.69 33.17 -31.56
C GLU A 4 36.41 33.08 -32.42
N LYS A 5 35.26 32.84 -31.79
CA LYS A 5 33.94 32.88 -32.45
C LYS A 5 33.04 33.98 -31.89
N GLY A 6 32.59 34.84 -32.78
CA GLY A 6 31.48 35.79 -32.66
C GLY A 6 31.42 36.67 -33.92
N PRO A 7 30.41 37.52 -34.10
CA PRO A 7 29.18 37.67 -33.31
C PRO A 7 27.89 37.82 -34.19
N ASP A 8 26.78 38.25 -33.57
CA ASP A 8 25.67 39.09 -34.10
C ASP A 8 24.79 38.59 -35.28
N SER A 9 23.47 38.43 -35.06
CA SER A 9 22.36 39.40 -35.28
C SER A 9 21.74 39.20 -36.69
N GLU A 10 20.46 39.40 -37.04
CA GLU A 10 19.36 40.31 -36.66
C GLU A 10 18.02 39.65 -37.14
N GLY A 11 16.84 40.24 -36.84
CA GLY A 11 15.62 39.95 -37.63
C GLY A 11 14.29 39.71 -36.90
N ARG A 12 13.61 40.81 -36.54
CA ARG A 12 12.12 40.94 -36.54
C ARG A 12 11.81 42.02 -37.60
N PRO A 13 10.62 42.06 -38.25
CA PRO A 13 9.33 42.24 -37.55
C PRO A 13 8.08 41.66 -38.27
N ASP A 14 6.87 41.97 -37.77
CA ASP A 14 5.74 42.28 -38.67
C ASP A 14 4.69 41.15 -38.90
N SER A 15 3.40 41.38 -39.19
CA SER A 15 2.29 41.33 -38.21
C SER A 15 0.98 40.75 -38.81
N GLU A 16 -0.05 40.60 -37.96
CA GLU A 16 -1.51 40.59 -38.26
C GLU A 16 -2.28 39.37 -38.88
N LYS A 17 -3.43 39.08 -38.23
CA LYS A 17 -4.73 38.54 -38.76
C LYS A 17 -4.70 37.15 -39.46
N SER A 18 -5.66 36.24 -39.30
CA SER A 18 -6.85 36.05 -38.43
C SER A 18 -7.25 34.54 -38.56
N SER A 19 -8.27 33.94 -37.94
CA SER A 19 -9.43 34.38 -37.14
C SER A 19 -9.84 33.22 -36.18
N GLY A 20 -11.11 33.11 -35.75
CA GLY A 20 -11.66 31.87 -35.18
C GLY A 20 -12.29 32.02 -33.79
N SER A 21 -13.60 32.26 -33.75
CA SER A 21 -14.39 32.23 -32.51
C SER A 21 -14.84 30.81 -32.17
N GLU A 22 -14.52 30.33 -30.98
CA GLU A 22 -15.31 29.27 -30.34
C GLU A 22 -15.43 29.53 -28.83
N LYS A 23 -16.67 29.71 -28.38
CA LYS A 23 -17.02 29.80 -26.97
C LYS A 23 -17.33 28.38 -26.51
N ASP A 24 -16.45 27.76 -25.72
CA ASP A 24 -16.77 26.49 -25.07
C ASP A 24 -17.57 26.74 -23.77
N PRO A 25 -18.86 26.36 -23.68
CA PRO A 25 -19.70 26.67 -22.55
C PRO A 25 -19.86 25.48 -21.62
N GLY A 26 -19.28 25.57 -20.41
CA GLY A 26 -19.80 24.81 -19.28
C GLY A 26 -18.79 24.01 -18.46
N LEU A 27 -17.83 24.71 -17.84
CA LEU A 27 -17.20 24.19 -16.62
C LEU A 27 -18.22 24.22 -15.47
N LYS A 28 -19.21 23.32 -15.50
CA LYS A 28 -20.12 23.09 -14.40
C LYS A 28 -19.31 22.62 -13.20
N LYS A 29 -19.20 23.48 -12.18
CA LYS A 29 -18.67 23.12 -10.87
C LYS A 29 -19.42 21.91 -10.33
N SER A 30 -18.82 20.72 -10.42
CA SER A 30 -19.23 19.57 -9.60
C SER A 30 -18.70 19.78 -8.18
N SER A 31 -19.35 20.69 -7.46
CA SER A 31 -19.20 20.85 -6.01
C SER A 31 -19.83 19.67 -5.27
N GLY A 32 -19.29 18.47 -5.50
CA GLY A 32 -19.46 17.34 -4.60
C GLY A 32 -18.46 17.51 -3.47
N LEU A 33 -18.94 17.62 -2.23
CA LEU A 33 -18.07 17.74 -1.06
C LEU A 33 -17.14 16.53 -1.02
N LYS A 34 -15.82 16.78 -1.01
CA LYS A 34 -14.84 15.78 -0.58
C LYS A 34 -14.90 15.68 0.94
N GLU A 35 -15.89 14.95 1.45
CA GLU A 35 -15.85 14.45 2.82
C GLU A 35 -14.70 13.42 2.89
N SER A 36 -13.54 13.87 3.36
CA SER A 36 -12.42 12.99 3.70
C SER A 36 -12.85 12.06 4.83
N ILE A 37 -12.64 10.76 4.67
CA ILE A 37 -13.06 9.78 5.65
C ILE A 37 -12.18 9.87 6.89
N ASP A 38 -12.75 10.43 7.94
CA ASP A 38 -12.09 10.66 9.22
C ASP A 38 -12.06 9.36 10.05
N LEU A 39 -11.01 8.56 9.83
CA LEU A 39 -10.73 7.33 10.58
C LEU A 39 -10.55 7.59 12.09
N ILE A 40 -10.29 8.84 12.51
CA ILE A 40 -10.03 9.23 13.90
C ILE A 40 -11.34 9.47 14.66
N LYS A 41 -12.42 9.90 13.97
CA LYS A 41 -13.74 10.24 14.53
C LYS A 41 -14.75 9.08 14.61
N ALA A 42 -14.33 7.82 14.64
CA ALA A 42 -15.27 6.69 14.66
C ALA A 42 -16.34 6.84 15.77
N PRO A 43 -17.67 6.72 15.49
CA PRO A 43 -18.27 6.06 14.32
C PRO A 43 -19.49 6.74 13.63
N ASP A 44 -19.52 6.74 12.29
CA ASP A 44 -20.77 6.45 11.53
C ASP A 44 -20.64 5.08 10.83
N LEU A 45 -20.49 4.05 11.68
CA LEU A 45 -20.07 2.68 11.35
C LEU A 45 -20.99 1.89 10.41
N LYS A 46 -22.10 2.48 9.93
CA LYS A 46 -23.11 1.79 9.12
C LYS A 46 -23.31 2.34 7.71
N LYS A 47 -22.78 3.52 7.37
CA LYS A 47 -23.04 4.16 6.07
C LYS A 47 -21.97 3.95 5.00
N VAL A 48 -20.73 3.67 5.40
CA VAL A 48 -19.60 3.73 4.45
C VAL A 48 -19.49 2.45 3.60
N LEU A 49 -19.75 1.28 4.18
CA LEU A 49 -19.59 -0.02 3.51
C LEU A 49 -20.60 -1.06 4.05
N ASP A 50 -21.37 -1.70 3.18
CA ASP A 50 -22.13 -2.92 3.54
C ASP A 50 -21.23 -4.16 3.38
N LEU A 51 -20.36 -4.39 4.37
CA LEU A 51 -19.32 -5.43 4.35
C LEU A 51 -19.80 -6.85 4.71
N LYS A 52 -21.11 -7.07 4.76
CA LYS A 52 -21.71 -8.35 5.14
C LYS A 52 -21.76 -9.37 4.00
N LYS A 53 -21.13 -9.08 2.86
CA LYS A 53 -21.11 -9.91 1.64
C LYS A 53 -19.71 -9.92 1.01
N ALA A 54 -19.57 -10.71 -0.06
CA ALA A 54 -18.35 -10.89 -0.83
C ALA A 54 -17.64 -9.56 -1.20
N PRO A 55 -16.31 -9.57 -1.42
CA PRO A 55 -15.49 -8.38 -1.67
C PRO A 55 -16.05 -7.39 -2.70
N ASP A 56 -16.51 -6.22 -2.24
CA ASP A 56 -16.95 -5.14 -3.12
C ASP A 56 -15.74 -4.30 -3.57
N LEU A 57 -15.10 -4.74 -4.64
CA LEU A 57 -13.93 -4.09 -5.23
C LEU A 57 -14.17 -2.63 -5.64
N LYS A 58 -15.40 -2.30 -6.07
CA LYS A 58 -15.73 -0.91 -6.46
C LYS A 58 -15.74 -0.01 -5.23
N LYS A 59 -16.38 -0.44 -4.14
CA LYS A 59 -16.37 0.32 -2.88
C LYS A 59 -14.98 0.43 -2.26
N ALA A 60 -14.16 -0.64 -2.33
CA ALA A 60 -12.78 -0.59 -1.85
C ALA A 60 -11.93 0.41 -2.64
N LEU A 61 -12.05 0.42 -3.97
CA LEU A 61 -11.39 1.37 -4.86
C LEU A 61 -11.83 2.82 -4.61
N ASP A 62 -13.15 3.07 -4.51
CA ASP A 62 -13.72 4.39 -4.21
C ASP A 62 -13.27 4.89 -2.83
N LEU A 63 -13.16 4.01 -1.83
CA LEU A 63 -12.68 4.32 -0.49
C LEU A 63 -11.19 4.71 -0.49
N ALA A 64 -10.34 3.91 -1.12
CA ALA A 64 -8.92 4.18 -1.26
C ALA A 64 -8.66 5.52 -1.97
N GLY A 65 -9.34 5.76 -3.10
CA GLY A 65 -9.19 7.00 -3.89
C GLY A 65 -9.72 8.27 -3.23
N ARG A 66 -10.54 8.16 -2.18
CA ARG A 66 -11.02 9.30 -1.37
C ARG A 66 -10.20 9.53 -0.09
N THR A 67 -9.52 8.51 0.40
CA THR A 67 -8.79 8.53 1.68
C THR A 67 -7.32 8.87 1.48
N LEU A 68 -6.71 8.35 0.42
CA LEU A 68 -5.26 8.39 0.21
C LEU A 68 -4.84 9.54 -0.71
N SER A 69 -3.64 10.10 -0.48
CA SER A 69 -3.00 11.02 -1.41
C SER A 69 -2.80 10.38 -2.79
N ALA A 70 -2.71 11.21 -3.83
CA ALA A 70 -2.53 10.71 -5.21
C ALA A 70 -1.26 9.86 -5.39
N ARG A 71 -0.22 10.04 -4.57
CA ARG A 71 0.98 9.18 -4.56
C ARG A 71 0.67 7.83 -3.93
N ARG A 72 0.08 7.83 -2.73
CA ARG A 72 -0.25 6.64 -1.95
C ARG A 72 -1.30 5.79 -2.65
N PHE A 73 -2.30 6.41 -3.28
CA PHE A 73 -3.29 5.71 -4.11
C PHE A 73 -2.67 5.03 -5.34
N ARG A 74 -1.69 5.63 -6.02
CA ARG A 74 -0.96 4.95 -7.12
C ARG A 74 -0.20 3.72 -6.63
N HIS A 75 0.51 3.84 -5.51
CA HIS A 75 1.15 2.70 -4.83
C HIS A 75 0.11 1.60 -4.55
N THR A 76 -1.01 1.93 -3.90
CA THR A 76 -2.12 1.00 -3.62
C THR A 76 -2.67 0.31 -4.87
N LEU A 77 -2.75 1.00 -6.02
CA LEU A 77 -3.14 0.40 -7.30
C LEU A 77 -2.09 -0.59 -7.84
N GLY A 78 -0.80 -0.28 -7.68
CA GLY A 78 0.30 -1.18 -8.01
C GLY A 78 0.27 -2.46 -7.16
N VAL A 79 0.15 -2.31 -5.84
CA VAL A 79 -0.02 -3.44 -4.90
C VAL A 79 -1.25 -4.26 -5.29
N ALA A 80 -2.38 -3.62 -5.60
CA ALA A 80 -3.61 -4.30 -5.99
C ALA A 80 -3.49 -5.07 -7.33
N SER A 81 -2.71 -4.57 -8.29
CA SER A 81 -2.42 -5.31 -9.52
C SER A 81 -1.54 -6.53 -9.25
N LEU A 82 -0.38 -6.33 -8.61
CA LEU A 82 0.55 -7.42 -8.32
C LEU A 82 -0.07 -8.49 -7.42
N ALA A 83 -0.87 -8.10 -6.42
CA ALA A 83 -1.61 -9.01 -5.58
C ALA A 83 -2.63 -9.87 -6.36
N GLU A 84 -3.33 -9.28 -7.34
CA GLU A 84 -4.25 -10.03 -8.20
C GLU A 84 -3.51 -11.02 -9.09
N ASP A 85 -2.39 -10.60 -9.70
CA ASP A 85 -1.59 -11.44 -10.59
C ASP A 85 -0.91 -12.61 -9.86
N LEU A 86 -0.32 -12.34 -8.68
CA LEU A 86 0.22 -13.38 -7.80
C LEU A 86 -0.88 -14.33 -7.31
N ALA A 87 -2.08 -13.83 -7.03
CA ALA A 87 -3.19 -14.69 -6.60
C ALA A 87 -3.61 -15.66 -7.70
N ARG A 88 -3.72 -15.18 -8.94
CA ARG A 88 -3.97 -16.02 -10.14
C ARG A 88 -2.88 -17.08 -10.32
N ARG A 89 -1.61 -16.69 -10.20
CA ARG A 89 -0.45 -17.58 -10.31
C ARG A 89 -0.46 -18.69 -9.25
N HIS A 90 -0.84 -18.36 -8.02
CA HIS A 90 -0.73 -19.23 -6.85
C HIS A 90 -2.03 -19.94 -6.44
N GLY A 91 -3.10 -19.83 -7.24
CA GLY A 91 -4.37 -20.51 -6.99
C GLY A 91 -5.21 -19.92 -5.85
N LEU A 92 -5.03 -18.63 -5.55
CA LEU A 92 -5.83 -17.87 -4.59
C LEU A 92 -6.95 -17.11 -5.30
N ASP A 93 -7.98 -16.67 -4.55
CA ASP A 93 -9.02 -15.77 -5.07
C ASP A 93 -8.42 -14.40 -5.43
N PRO A 94 -8.38 -14.01 -6.73
CA PRO A 94 -7.76 -12.76 -7.15
C PRO A 94 -8.55 -11.52 -6.72
N ALA A 95 -9.89 -11.62 -6.64
CA ALA A 95 -10.73 -10.52 -6.18
C ALA A 95 -10.53 -10.28 -4.67
N ARG A 96 -10.36 -11.35 -3.88
CA ARG A 96 -10.07 -11.26 -2.45
C ARG A 96 -8.67 -10.68 -2.19
N ALA A 97 -7.66 -11.09 -2.96
CA ALA A 97 -6.32 -10.50 -2.89
C ALA A 97 -6.33 -9.00 -3.27
N ARG A 98 -6.94 -8.64 -4.41
CA ARG A 98 -7.10 -7.25 -4.84
C ARG A 98 -7.84 -6.40 -3.80
N TYR A 99 -8.85 -6.97 -3.13
CA TYR A 99 -9.61 -6.28 -2.09
C TYR A 99 -8.78 -5.96 -0.84
N ALA A 100 -7.99 -6.91 -0.33
CA ALA A 100 -7.06 -6.64 0.77
C ALA A 100 -6.03 -5.56 0.38
N ALA A 101 -5.45 -5.69 -0.82
CA ALA A 101 -4.47 -4.76 -1.34
C ALA A 101 -5.02 -3.35 -1.55
N LEU A 102 -6.28 -3.17 -1.94
CA LEU A 102 -6.92 -1.84 -2.03
C LEU A 102 -7.10 -1.15 -0.65
N LEU A 103 -7.08 -1.91 0.45
CA LEU A 103 -7.41 -1.41 1.78
C LEU A 103 -6.20 -1.29 2.72
N HIS A 104 -5.11 -2.04 2.49
CA HIS A 104 -3.99 -2.19 3.45
C HIS A 104 -3.46 -0.87 4.04
N ASP A 105 -3.32 0.15 3.20
CA ASP A 105 -2.65 1.41 3.50
C ASP A 105 -3.60 2.54 3.99
N LEU A 106 -4.90 2.26 4.21
CA LEU A 106 -5.90 3.31 4.49
C LEU A 106 -5.58 4.22 5.69
N ALA A 107 -4.86 3.72 6.70
CA ALA A 107 -4.43 4.50 7.86
C ALA A 107 -3.01 5.09 7.75
N LYS A 108 -2.30 4.89 6.62
CA LYS A 108 -0.87 5.23 6.48
C LYS A 108 -0.58 6.73 6.64
N GLU A 109 -1.52 7.56 6.21
CA GLU A 109 -1.38 9.02 6.21
C GLU A 109 -1.98 9.67 7.48
N ILE A 110 -2.44 8.87 8.45
CA ILE A 110 -2.78 9.36 9.80
C ILE A 110 -1.47 9.74 10.53
N PRO A 111 -1.40 10.92 11.19
CA PRO A 111 -0.23 11.31 11.99
C PRO A 111 0.16 10.25 13.03
N GLU A 112 1.46 10.01 13.21
CA GLU A 112 1.98 8.94 14.07
C GLU A 112 1.46 9.00 15.52
N GLU A 113 1.44 10.19 16.13
CA GLU A 113 0.85 10.42 17.46
C GLU A 113 -0.61 9.96 17.56
N GLN A 114 -1.39 10.16 16.48
CA GLN A 114 -2.78 9.75 16.40
C GLN A 114 -2.91 8.25 16.16
N GLN A 115 -1.99 7.63 15.39
CA GLN A 115 -1.92 6.17 15.27
C GLN A 115 -1.68 5.51 16.64
N VAL A 116 -0.74 6.02 17.45
CA VAL A 116 -0.52 5.55 18.83
C VAL A 116 -1.77 5.76 19.69
N CYS A 117 -2.40 6.94 19.63
CA CYS A 117 -3.63 7.23 20.39
C CYS A 117 -4.78 6.25 20.05
N LEU A 118 -4.99 5.95 18.78
CA LEU A 118 -6.00 5.00 18.33
C LEU A 118 -5.63 3.56 18.73
N ALA A 119 -4.37 3.16 18.56
CA ALA A 119 -3.90 1.82 18.93
C ALA A 119 -4.02 1.56 20.44
N LYS A 120 -3.70 2.55 21.29
CA LYS A 120 -3.95 2.47 22.74
C LYS A 120 -5.43 2.38 23.06
N ARG A 121 -6.28 3.23 22.45
CA ARG A 121 -7.74 3.23 22.63
C ARG A 121 -8.42 1.92 22.19
N TRP A 122 -7.85 1.22 21.21
CA TRP A 122 -8.38 -0.02 20.66
C TRP A 122 -7.65 -1.28 21.16
N HIS A 123 -6.72 -1.13 22.12
CA HIS A 123 -5.92 -2.21 22.70
C HIS A 123 -5.13 -3.03 21.66
N LEU A 124 -4.48 -2.33 20.72
CA LEU A 124 -3.72 -2.92 19.61
C LEU A 124 -2.19 -2.90 19.81
N ILE A 125 -1.68 -2.18 20.82
CA ILE A 125 -0.26 -2.22 21.20
C ILE A 125 0.07 -3.62 21.75
N ARG A 126 1.05 -4.29 21.13
CA ARG A 126 1.54 -5.63 21.52
C ARG A 126 3.02 -5.63 21.93
N TYR A 127 3.81 -4.69 21.41
CA TYR A 127 5.24 -4.55 21.64
C TYR A 127 5.57 -3.10 22.01
N PRO A 128 6.62 -2.83 22.81
CA PRO A 128 7.13 -1.46 23.01
C PRO A 128 7.48 -0.76 21.68
N GLU A 129 7.94 -1.53 20.69
CA GLU A 129 8.32 -1.04 19.37
C GLU A 129 7.15 -0.51 18.54
N ASP A 130 5.90 -0.91 18.84
CA ASP A 130 4.70 -0.33 18.23
C ASP A 130 4.57 1.17 18.55
N GLU A 131 5.06 1.60 19.71
CA GLU A 131 5.06 3.01 20.14
C GLU A 131 6.32 3.76 19.70
N SER A 132 7.48 3.10 19.63
CA SER A 132 8.72 3.74 19.18
C SER A 132 8.85 3.84 17.65
N CYS A 133 8.05 3.08 16.90
CA CYS A 133 7.94 3.19 15.44
C CYS A 133 6.47 3.18 15.00
N PRO A 134 5.67 4.23 15.29
CA PRO A 134 4.22 4.20 15.07
C PRO A 134 3.78 3.94 13.64
N SER A 135 4.64 4.20 12.64
CA SER A 135 4.38 3.93 11.22
C SER A 135 4.02 2.46 10.89
N VAL A 136 4.23 1.51 11.82
CA VAL A 136 3.81 0.10 11.69
C VAL A 136 2.34 -0.13 12.05
N LEU A 137 1.71 0.77 12.81
CA LEU A 137 0.36 0.59 13.38
C LEU A 137 -0.78 0.69 12.37
N HIS A 138 -0.58 1.37 11.24
CA HIS A 138 -1.60 1.53 10.19
C HIS A 138 -2.29 0.22 9.78
N GLY A 139 -1.57 -0.87 9.53
CA GLY A 139 -2.17 -2.17 9.17
C GLY A 139 -3.16 -2.68 10.24
N PRO A 140 -2.72 -2.86 11.50
CA PRO A 140 -3.61 -3.20 12.61
C PRO A 140 -4.79 -2.22 12.81
N LEU A 141 -4.58 -0.91 12.63
CA LEU A 141 -5.62 0.11 12.73
C LEU A 141 -6.71 -0.06 11.65
N VAL A 142 -6.31 -0.26 10.39
CA VAL A 142 -7.26 -0.53 9.29
C VAL A 142 -8.02 -1.82 9.54
N SER A 143 -7.33 -2.89 9.92
CA SER A 143 -7.94 -4.18 10.19
C SER A 143 -9.02 -4.07 11.29
N TYR A 144 -8.68 -3.45 12.42
CA TYR A 144 -9.65 -3.22 13.50
C TYR A 144 -10.84 -2.36 13.04
N TRP A 145 -10.58 -1.28 12.28
CA TRP A 145 -11.64 -0.41 11.75
C TRP A 145 -12.59 -1.16 10.80
N LEU A 146 -12.07 -1.94 9.86
CA LEU A 146 -12.86 -2.77 8.94
C LEU A 146 -13.70 -3.81 9.69
N ALA A 147 -13.13 -4.45 10.71
CA ALA A 147 -13.85 -5.39 11.56
C ALA A 147 -15.04 -4.73 12.29
N LYS A 148 -14.87 -3.48 12.76
CA LYS A 148 -15.98 -2.69 13.34
C LYS A 148 -17.02 -2.30 12.28
N CYS A 149 -16.60 -1.97 11.05
CA CYS A 149 -17.48 -1.73 9.90
C CYS A 149 -18.22 -3.01 9.42
N GLY A 150 -17.95 -4.16 10.01
CA GLY A 150 -18.68 -5.41 9.78
C GLY A 150 -18.03 -6.37 8.79
N LEU A 151 -16.76 -6.15 8.40
CA LEU A 151 -15.98 -7.19 7.72
C LEU A 151 -15.73 -8.34 8.70
N THR A 152 -16.15 -9.55 8.35
CA THR A 152 -16.03 -10.74 9.21
C THR A 152 -14.99 -11.75 8.73
N ASP A 153 -14.45 -11.57 7.52
CA ASP A 153 -13.41 -12.41 6.94
C ASP A 153 -12.08 -12.22 7.69
N ARG A 154 -11.70 -13.22 8.49
CA ARG A 154 -10.51 -13.17 9.34
C ARG A 154 -9.20 -13.20 8.56
N GLU A 155 -9.13 -13.85 7.40
CA GLU A 155 -7.88 -13.90 6.62
C GLU A 155 -7.66 -12.58 5.87
N LEU A 156 -8.72 -11.95 5.34
CA LEU A 156 -8.64 -10.58 4.82
C LEU A 156 -8.16 -9.59 5.88
N LEU A 157 -8.73 -9.68 7.09
CA LEU A 157 -8.36 -8.85 8.23
C LEU A 157 -6.92 -9.10 8.69
N ALA A 158 -6.46 -10.35 8.70
CA ALA A 158 -5.08 -10.71 9.05
C ALA A 158 -4.09 -10.20 8.00
N ALA A 159 -4.38 -10.39 6.70
CA ALA A 159 -3.54 -9.90 5.61
C ALA A 159 -3.35 -8.38 5.65
N ILE A 160 -4.41 -7.62 5.97
CA ILE A 160 -4.31 -6.18 6.19
C ILE A 160 -3.54 -5.85 7.48
N ALA A 161 -3.76 -6.58 8.57
CA ALA A 161 -3.10 -6.34 9.85
C ALA A 161 -1.59 -6.59 9.82
N HIS A 162 -1.15 -7.59 9.05
CA HIS A 162 0.23 -8.09 9.08
C HIS A 162 1.09 -7.65 7.88
N HIS A 163 0.54 -6.93 6.90
CA HIS A 163 1.27 -6.58 5.67
C HIS A 163 2.60 -5.84 5.87
N THR A 164 2.80 -5.12 6.99
CA THR A 164 4.03 -4.36 7.24
C THR A 164 5.12 -5.18 7.94
N LEU A 165 4.74 -6.05 8.88
CA LEU A 165 5.67 -6.74 9.80
C LEU A 165 5.73 -8.26 9.57
N GLY A 166 4.78 -8.79 8.81
CA GLY A 166 4.42 -10.19 8.78
C GLY A 166 3.86 -10.68 10.12
N ALA A 167 3.72 -11.99 10.23
CA ALA A 167 3.50 -12.69 11.48
C ALA A 167 4.06 -14.14 11.40
N PRO A 168 4.35 -14.79 12.53
CA PRO A 168 4.45 -16.24 12.57
C PRO A 168 3.16 -16.87 12.05
N ASN A 169 3.29 -17.90 11.23
CA ASN A 169 2.19 -18.61 10.59
C ASN A 169 1.27 -17.77 9.68
N MET A 170 1.84 -16.82 8.92
CA MET A 170 1.12 -16.17 7.82
C MET A 170 0.43 -17.20 6.91
N SER A 171 -0.85 -16.97 6.63
CA SER A 171 -1.56 -17.60 5.52
C SER A 171 -0.97 -17.16 4.17
N ARG A 172 -1.30 -17.89 3.10
CA ARG A 172 -0.90 -17.53 1.74
C ARG A 172 -1.40 -16.13 1.33
N LEU A 173 -2.53 -15.67 1.87
CA LEU A 173 -3.04 -14.32 1.60
C LEU A 173 -2.22 -13.25 2.34
N GLU A 174 -1.83 -13.49 3.59
CA GLU A 174 -0.92 -12.60 4.33
C GLU A 174 0.45 -12.48 3.65
N MET A 175 1.05 -13.62 3.29
CA MET A 175 2.32 -13.67 2.54
C MET A 175 2.27 -12.87 1.24
N LEU A 176 1.18 -13.04 0.48
CA LEU A 176 0.96 -12.34 -0.79
C LEU A 176 0.81 -10.83 -0.60
N ILE A 177 0.01 -10.36 0.37
CA ILE A 177 -0.21 -8.91 0.58
C ILE A 177 1.05 -8.24 1.17
N TYR A 178 1.74 -8.90 2.10
CA TYR A 178 3.05 -8.44 2.62
C TYR A 178 4.06 -8.23 1.47
N SER A 179 4.18 -9.23 0.60
CA SER A 179 5.20 -9.21 -0.46
C SER A 179 4.83 -8.26 -1.61
N ALA A 180 3.53 -8.15 -1.94
CA ALA A 180 3.06 -7.23 -2.96
C ALA A 180 3.28 -5.75 -2.58
N ASP A 181 3.18 -5.38 -1.29
CA ASP A 181 3.48 -4.01 -0.81
C ASP A 181 4.94 -3.61 -1.03
N LEU A 182 5.86 -4.56 -0.86
CA LEU A 182 7.30 -4.37 -1.08
C LEU A 182 7.67 -4.39 -2.57
N ALA A 183 7.03 -5.23 -3.38
CA ALA A 183 7.46 -5.55 -4.74
C ALA A 183 6.62 -4.93 -5.88
N GLU A 184 5.61 -4.09 -5.57
CA GLU A 184 4.73 -3.51 -6.60
C GLU A 184 5.48 -2.77 -7.73
N PRO A 185 4.92 -2.68 -8.96
CA PRO A 185 5.67 -2.21 -10.13
C PRO A 185 6.28 -0.80 -10.03
N GLY A 186 5.71 0.09 -9.22
CA GLY A 186 6.23 1.43 -8.93
C GLY A 186 7.37 1.49 -7.91
N ARG A 187 7.79 0.35 -7.35
CA ARG A 187 8.98 0.26 -6.48
C ARG A 187 10.23 0.05 -7.31
N GLU A 188 11.22 0.91 -7.06
CA GLU A 188 12.52 0.89 -7.72
C GLU A 188 13.62 0.86 -6.64
N PHE A 189 14.28 -0.29 -6.49
CA PHE A 189 15.45 -0.48 -5.63
C PHE A 189 16.25 -1.70 -6.09
N PRO A 190 17.55 -1.82 -5.76
CA PRO A 190 18.35 -2.99 -6.15
C PRO A 190 17.70 -4.30 -5.70
N GLN A 191 17.72 -5.32 -6.57
CA GLN A 191 17.13 -6.65 -6.33
C GLN A 191 15.59 -6.73 -6.41
N VAL A 192 14.83 -5.64 -6.59
CA VAL A 192 13.34 -5.71 -6.63
C VAL A 192 12.81 -6.69 -7.69
N ASP A 193 13.45 -6.78 -8.86
CA ASP A 193 13.05 -7.72 -9.92
C ASP A 193 13.34 -9.19 -9.56
N ASN A 194 14.40 -9.45 -8.79
CA ASN A 194 14.67 -10.78 -8.26
C ASN A 194 13.59 -11.20 -7.24
N LEU A 195 13.13 -10.26 -6.40
CA LEU A 195 12.02 -10.50 -5.48
C LEU A 195 10.70 -10.77 -6.24
N ARG A 196 10.40 -9.98 -7.28
CA ARG A 196 9.25 -10.20 -8.17
C ARG A 196 9.28 -11.59 -8.82
N GLN A 197 10.44 -12.01 -9.32
CA GLN A 197 10.62 -13.33 -9.93
C GLN A 197 10.46 -14.46 -8.90
N ALA A 198 11.13 -14.35 -7.75
CA ALA A 198 11.01 -15.34 -6.67
C ALA A 198 9.55 -15.52 -6.21
N LEU A 199 8.81 -14.41 -6.03
CA LEU A 199 7.37 -14.43 -5.71
C LEU A 199 6.52 -15.08 -6.80
N TYR A 200 6.92 -14.97 -8.07
CA TYR A 200 6.20 -15.61 -9.17
C TYR A 200 6.46 -17.12 -9.23
N ASP A 201 7.66 -17.57 -8.87
CA ASP A 201 8.04 -18.97 -8.88
C ASP A 201 7.53 -19.73 -7.65
N SER A 202 7.75 -19.19 -6.46
CA SER A 202 7.30 -19.77 -5.19
C SER A 202 6.88 -18.66 -4.22
N LEU A 203 5.59 -18.63 -3.84
CA LEU A 203 5.07 -17.58 -2.96
C LEU A 203 5.80 -17.56 -1.61
N GLU A 204 6.08 -18.72 -1.04
CA GLU A 204 6.67 -18.83 0.31
C GLU A 204 8.17 -18.50 0.31
N GLU A 205 8.93 -18.98 -0.68
CA GLU A 205 10.35 -18.63 -0.85
C GLU A 205 10.52 -17.15 -1.23
N GLY A 206 9.65 -16.63 -2.11
CA GLY A 206 9.62 -15.21 -2.46
C GLY A 206 9.28 -14.33 -1.27
N THR A 207 8.32 -14.72 -0.42
CA THR A 207 8.02 -13.99 0.83
C THR A 207 9.19 -14.06 1.81
N LEU A 208 9.88 -15.21 1.94
CA LEU A 208 11.10 -15.30 2.74
C LEU A 208 12.16 -14.31 2.24
N ALA A 209 12.43 -14.28 0.93
CA ALA A 209 13.37 -13.33 0.31
C ALA A 209 12.97 -11.86 0.54
N CYS A 210 11.67 -11.53 0.51
CA CYS A 210 11.16 -10.19 0.86
C CYS A 210 11.40 -9.82 2.33
N VAL A 211 11.25 -10.77 3.26
CA VAL A 211 11.53 -10.56 4.68
C VAL A 211 13.04 -10.41 4.92
N GLU A 212 13.87 -11.25 4.30
CA GLU A 212 15.34 -11.18 4.38
C GLU A 212 15.87 -9.85 3.82
N HIS A 213 15.36 -9.40 2.67
CA HIS A 213 15.66 -8.08 2.11
C HIS A 213 15.29 -6.94 3.07
N THR A 214 14.12 -7.03 3.71
CA THR A 214 13.64 -6.03 4.68
C THR A 214 14.52 -6.00 5.94
N LEU A 215 14.92 -7.16 6.45
CA LEU A 215 15.85 -7.24 7.58
C LEU A 215 17.21 -6.62 7.23
N HIS A 216 17.80 -7.01 6.10
CA HIS A 216 19.07 -6.48 5.63
C HIS A 216 19.03 -4.95 5.46
N TYR A 217 17.98 -4.41 4.82
CA TYR A 217 17.77 -2.97 4.68
C TYR A 217 17.69 -2.24 6.04
N LEU A 218 17.01 -2.82 7.04
CA LEU A 218 16.92 -2.23 8.37
C LEU A 218 18.27 -2.25 9.09
N GLU A 219 19.05 -3.32 8.95
CA GLU A 219 20.40 -3.45 9.53
C GLU A 219 21.39 -2.44 8.93
N GLU A 220 21.46 -2.36 7.60
CA GLU A 220 22.30 -1.39 6.88
C GLU A 220 21.89 0.07 7.17
N SER A 221 20.59 0.32 7.32
CA SER A 221 20.05 1.65 7.67
C SER A 221 20.14 1.98 9.16
N HIS A 222 20.69 1.08 9.99
CA HIS A 222 20.74 1.17 11.45
C HIS A 222 19.38 1.48 12.11
N ARG A 223 18.30 0.93 11.54
CA ARG A 223 16.93 1.09 12.03
C ARG A 223 16.55 -0.04 12.99
N PRO A 224 15.68 0.23 13.99
CA PRO A 224 15.20 -0.81 14.88
C PRO A 224 14.39 -1.86 14.09
N ILE A 225 14.76 -3.13 14.28
CA ILE A 225 14.00 -4.27 13.74
C ILE A 225 12.95 -4.67 14.78
N HIS A 226 11.68 -4.54 14.39
CA HIS A 226 10.56 -4.93 15.23
C HIS A 226 10.59 -6.45 15.54
N PRO A 227 10.36 -6.89 16.80
CA PRO A 227 10.44 -8.30 17.18
C PRO A 227 9.58 -9.24 16.32
N LEU A 228 8.36 -8.81 15.96
CA LEU A 228 7.46 -9.58 15.09
C LEU A 228 8.09 -9.92 13.73
N THR A 229 8.88 -9.04 13.12
CA THR A 229 9.54 -9.31 11.83
C THR A 229 10.63 -10.37 11.95
N ARG A 230 11.36 -10.41 13.08
CA ARG A 230 12.28 -11.53 13.36
C ARG A 230 11.54 -12.85 13.52
N LEU A 231 10.42 -12.86 14.26
CA LEU A 231 9.60 -14.06 14.44
C LEU A 231 8.97 -14.54 13.12
N THR A 232 8.58 -13.63 12.22
CA THR A 232 8.14 -13.94 10.85
C THR A 232 9.25 -14.65 10.06
N HIS A 233 10.46 -14.08 10.07
CA HIS A 233 11.63 -14.63 9.38
C HIS A 233 12.01 -16.03 9.90
N GLU A 234 12.06 -16.20 11.22
CA GLU A 234 12.33 -17.49 11.87
C GLU A 234 11.29 -18.55 11.47
N ASP A 235 10.01 -18.19 11.39
CA ASP A 235 8.95 -19.12 11.01
C ASP A 235 9.07 -19.58 9.54
N LEU A 236 9.26 -18.63 8.61
CA LEU A 236 9.47 -18.91 7.19
C LEU A 236 10.73 -19.76 6.95
N ARG A 237 11.85 -19.45 7.63
CA ARG A 237 13.08 -20.25 7.54
C ARG A 237 12.91 -21.67 8.07
N ARG A 238 12.14 -21.87 9.14
CA ARG A 238 11.83 -23.23 9.61
C ARG A 238 11.05 -24.01 8.55
N ARG A 239 10.01 -23.42 7.97
CA ARG A 239 9.18 -24.06 6.94
C ARG A 239 10.01 -24.49 5.73
N HIS A 240 10.85 -23.59 5.22
CA HIS A 240 11.80 -23.89 4.14
C HIS A 240 12.79 -25.01 4.52
N GLY A 241 13.29 -25.04 5.76
CA GLY A 241 14.23 -26.04 6.24
C GLY A 241 13.67 -27.45 6.44
N PHE A 242 12.34 -27.64 6.39
CA PHE A 242 11.68 -28.95 6.45
C PHE A 242 11.19 -29.43 5.06
N GLY A 243 11.46 -28.67 3.99
CA GLY A 243 10.99 -28.96 2.62
C GLY A 243 12.02 -29.65 1.70
N THR A 244 13.22 -29.96 2.19
CA THR A 244 14.34 -30.57 1.44
C THR A 244 14.74 -31.92 2.01
#